data_AF-A0A4Q3YFN2-F1
#
_entry.id   AF-A0A4Q3YFN2-F1
#
_cell.length_a   1.000
_cell.length_b   1.000
_cell.length_c   1.000
_cell.angle_alpha   90.00
_cell.angle_beta   90.00
_cell.angle_gamma   90.00
#
_symmetry.space_group_name_H-M   'P 1'
#
loop_
_entity.id
_entity.type
_entity.pdbx_description
1 polymer ?
#
loop_
_entity_poly.entity_id
_entity_poly.type
_entity_poly.pdbx_seq_one_letter_code
_entity_poly.pdbx_strand_id
1 'polypeptide(L)'
;MTRRSRPSLGTLLYFVTLLMLGVYFTFAAVQGDYGVFKRAEVEAEGRALQAELDRLEIEVARMENLTRRLSDQYLDLDLLDEQARDVLGMIRADEIVIR
;
A
#
# COMPACT_ATOMS: atom_id res chain seq x y z
N MET A 1 52.87 41.02 -37.50
CA MET A 1 52.89 39.58 -37.17
C MET A 1 51.56 39.21 -36.53
N THR A 2 50.62 38.65 -37.29
CA THR A 2 49.28 38.27 -36.82
C THR A 2 49.31 36.86 -36.23
N ARG A 3 49.25 36.74 -34.90
CA ARG A 3 49.10 35.45 -34.21
C ARG A 3 47.68 34.94 -34.45
N ARG A 4 47.52 33.95 -35.33
CA ARG A 4 46.28 33.22 -35.51
C ARG A 4 46.11 32.26 -34.33
N SER A 5 45.30 32.66 -33.34
CA SER A 5 44.81 31.75 -32.31
C SER A 5 44.04 30.63 -33.00
N ARG A 6 44.57 29.40 -32.94
CA ARG A 6 43.81 28.22 -33.36
C ARG A 6 42.63 28.08 -32.40
N PRO A 7 41.39 27.97 -32.87
CA PRO A 7 40.27 27.74 -31.96
C PRO A 7 40.54 26.46 -31.18
N SER A 8 40.32 26.49 -29.87
CA SER A 8 40.54 25.39 -28.93
C SER A 8 39.48 24.31 -29.11
N LEU A 9 39.42 23.72 -30.31
CA LEU A 9 38.41 22.75 -30.74
C LEU A 9 38.33 21.55 -29.79
N GLY A 10 39.47 21.14 -29.21
CA GLY A 10 39.51 20.09 -28.19
C GLY A 10 38.78 20.45 -26.90
N THR A 11 38.88 21.70 -26.45
CA THR A 11 38.15 22.20 -25.27
C THR A 11 36.65 22.25 -25.56
N LEU A 12 36.26 22.70 -26.76
CA LEU A 12 34.85 22.72 -27.17
C LEU A 12 34.26 21.30 -27.22
N LEU A 13 34.96 20.37 -27.88
CA LEU A 13 34.55 18.95 -27.94
C LEU A 13 34.42 18.36 -26.55
N TYR A 14 35.39 18.60 -25.66
CA TYR A 14 35.34 18.14 -24.29
C TYR A 14 34.07 18.60 -23.55
N PHE A 15 33.76 19.90 -23.59
CA PHE A 15 32.56 20.43 -22.95
C PHE A 15 31.26 19.92 -23.59
N VAL A 16 31.22 19.79 -24.91
CA VAL A 16 30.05 19.24 -25.62
C VAL A 16 29.81 17.78 -25.25
N THR A 17 30.85 16.95 -25.21
CA THR A 17 30.74 15.55 -24.81
C THR A 17 30.32 15.43 -23.35
N LEU A 18 30.89 16.25 -22.46
CA LEU A 18 30.50 16.27 -21.05
C LEU A 18 29.03 16.66 -20.88
N LEU A 19 28.56 17.68 -21.61
CA LEU A 19 27.18 18.13 -21.58
C LEU A 19 26.22 17.07 -22.13
N MET A 20 26.58 16.41 -23.24
CA MET A 20 25.79 15.29 -23.78
C MET A 20 25.68 14.13 -22.79
N LEU A 21 26.77 13.76 -22.11
CA LEU A 21 26.74 12.75 -21.04
C LEU A 21 25.82 13.18 -19.90
N GLY A 22 25.92 14.43 -19.45
CA GLY A 22 25.05 14.97 -18.40
C GLY A 22 23.56 14.91 -18.77
N VAL A 23 23.21 15.28 -20.01
CA VAL A 23 21.83 15.19 -20.53
C VAL A 23 21.37 13.72 -20.59
N TYR A 24 22.22 12.81 -21.10
CA TYR A 24 21.89 11.39 -21.16
C TYR A 24 21.60 10.80 -19.78
N PHE A 25 22.47 11.07 -18.78
CA PHE A 25 22.26 10.57 -17.43
C PHE A 25 21.04 11.20 -16.76
N THR A 26 20.77 12.49 -16.99
CA THR A 26 19.54 13.14 -16.49
C THR A 26 18.30 12.51 -17.09
N PHE A 27 18.30 12.25 -18.40
CA PHE A 27 17.22 11.56 -19.09
C PHE A 27 17.03 10.13 -18.55
N ALA A 28 18.10 9.37 -18.40
CA ALA A 28 18.07 8.01 -17.87
C ALA A 28 17.64 7.94 -16.40
N ALA A 29 17.99 8.93 -15.57
CA ALA A 29 17.55 9.00 -14.18
C ALA A 29 16.05 9.32 -14.05
N VAL A 30 15.47 9.99 -15.06
CA VAL A 30 14.05 10.32 -15.09
C VAL A 30 13.24 9.16 -15.71
N GLN A 31 13.58 8.73 -16.93
CA GLN A 31 12.79 7.79 -17.73
C GLN A 31 13.33 6.35 -17.74
N GLY A 32 14.51 6.09 -17.18
CA GLY A 32 15.07 4.74 -17.18
C GLY A 32 14.33 3.79 -16.24
N ASP A 33 14.59 2.49 -16.38
CA ASP A 33 13.97 1.43 -15.58
C ASP A 33 14.23 1.56 -14.07
N TYR A 34 15.30 2.27 -13.68
CA TYR A 34 15.63 2.62 -12.29
C TYR A 34 15.35 4.09 -11.96
N GLY A 35 14.59 4.78 -12.81
CA GLY A 35 14.28 6.18 -12.68
C GLY A 35 13.25 6.47 -11.60
N VAL A 36 13.12 7.75 -11.26
CA VAL A 36 12.22 8.22 -10.19
C VAL A 36 10.75 7.87 -10.48
N PHE A 37 10.35 7.87 -11.75
CA PHE A 37 8.99 7.49 -12.14
C PHE A 37 8.68 6.02 -11.86
N LYS A 38 9.60 5.10 -12.15
CA LYS A 38 9.38 3.67 -11.89
C LYS A 38 9.25 3.40 -10.39
N ARG A 39 10.06 4.08 -9.58
CA ARG A 39 9.95 4.00 -8.12
C ARG A 39 8.59 4.49 -7.63
N ALA A 40 8.11 5.63 -8.14
CA ALA A 40 6.80 6.16 -7.76
C ALA A 40 5.64 5.22 -8.17
N GLU A 41 5.75 4.57 -9.32
CA GLU A 41 4.79 3.56 -9.78
C GLU A 41 4.75 2.36 -8.83
N VAL A 42 5.91 1.78 -8.51
CA VAL A 42 6.03 0.63 -7.60
C VAL A 42 5.53 0.98 -6.19
N GLU A 43 5.84 2.17 -5.68
CA GLU A 43 5.32 2.63 -4.39
C GLU A 43 3.79 2.85 -4.41
N ALA A 44 3.22 3.27 -5.55
CA ALA A 44 1.77 3.38 -5.70
C ALA A 44 1.09 2.00 -5.76
N GLU A 45 1.63 1.08 -6.55
CA GLU A 45 1.15 -0.31 -6.65
C GLU A 45 1.25 -1.01 -5.29
N GLY A 46 2.38 -0.85 -4.59
CA GLY A 46 2.57 -1.40 -3.24
C GLY A 46 1.53 -0.89 -2.24
N ARG A 47 1.17 0.41 -2.29
CA ARG A 47 0.09 0.96 -1.45
C ARG A 47 -1.28 0.38 -1.79
N ALA A 48 -1.57 0.17 -3.07
CA ALA A 48 -2.84 -0.44 -3.50
C ALA A 48 -2.94 -1.90 -3.02
N LEU A 49 -1.87 -2.68 -3.21
CA LEU A 49 -1.78 -4.07 -2.74
C LEU A 49 -1.90 -4.18 -1.22
N GLN A 50 -1.28 -3.25 -0.48
CA GLN A 50 -1.41 -3.24 0.98
C GLN A 50 -2.87 -3.00 1.42
N ALA A 51 -3.58 -2.06 0.79
CA ALA A 51 -4.98 -1.81 1.10
C ALA A 51 -5.88 -3.01 0.76
N GLU A 52 -5.56 -3.75 -0.30
CA GLU A 52 -6.26 -5.00 -0.64
C GLU A 52 -5.98 -6.10 0.39
N LEU A 53 -4.73 -6.24 0.81
CA LEU A 53 -4.32 -7.17 1.86
C LEU A 53 -5.07 -6.89 3.17
N ASP A 54 -5.07 -5.64 3.63
CA ASP A 54 -5.76 -5.24 4.87
C ASP A 54 -7.27 -5.59 4.81
N ARG A 55 -7.90 -5.40 3.64
CA ARG A 55 -9.30 -5.77 3.43
C ARG A 55 -9.51 -7.29 3.52
N LEU A 56 -8.64 -8.07 2.89
CA LEU A 56 -8.73 -9.53 2.90
C LEU A 56 -8.49 -10.10 4.29
N GLU A 57 -7.57 -9.54 5.07
CA GLU A 57 -7.33 -9.94 6.45
C GLU A 57 -8.58 -9.77 7.33
N ILE A 58 -9.30 -8.65 7.17
CA ILE A 58 -10.58 -8.42 7.86
C ILE A 58 -11.62 -9.47 7.45
N GLU A 59 -11.67 -9.85 6.17
CA GLU A 59 -12.60 -10.85 5.68
C GLU A 59 -12.28 -12.25 6.21
N VAL A 60 -11.00 -12.63 6.22
CA VAL A 60 -10.52 -13.89 6.82
C VAL A 60 -10.87 -13.93 8.30
N ALA A 61 -10.56 -12.89 9.07
CA ALA A 61 -10.88 -12.83 10.50
C ALA A 61 -12.40 -12.98 10.76
N ARG A 62 -13.24 -12.39 9.90
CA ARG A 62 -14.70 -12.57 9.97
C ARG A 62 -15.10 -14.02 9.71
N MET A 63 -14.58 -14.63 8.63
CA MET A 63 -14.89 -16.01 8.28
C MET A 63 -14.41 -17.00 9.35
N GLU A 64 -13.24 -16.77 9.94
CA GLU A 64 -12.72 -17.56 11.05
C GLU A 64 -13.62 -17.46 12.29
N ASN A 65 -14.09 -16.26 12.63
CA ASN A 65 -15.02 -16.07 13.74
C ASN A 65 -16.35 -16.81 13.50
N LEU A 66 -16.94 -16.67 12.30
CA LEU A 66 -18.17 -17.36 11.92
C LEU A 66 -17.99 -18.88 11.97
N THR A 67 -16.88 -19.39 11.42
CA THR A 67 -16.55 -20.82 11.44
C THR A 67 -16.39 -21.33 12.87
N ARG A 68 -15.73 -20.55 13.75
CA ARG A 68 -15.61 -20.90 15.16
C ARG A 68 -16.98 -20.99 15.84
N ARG A 69 -17.87 -20.03 15.58
CA ARG A 69 -19.22 -19.98 16.14
C ARG A 69 -20.17 -21.06 15.59
N LEU A 70 -19.90 -21.58 14.40
CA LEU A 70 -20.61 -22.73 13.85
C LEU A 70 -20.11 -24.07 14.40
N SER A 71 -18.94 -24.10 15.05
CA SER A 71 -18.38 -25.35 15.54
C SER A 71 -19.09 -25.82 16.81
N ASP A 72 -19.40 -27.11 16.88
CA ASP A 72 -20.03 -27.73 18.06
C ASP A 72 -19.13 -27.71 19.32
N GLN A 73 -17.84 -27.36 19.16
CA GLN A 73 -16.86 -27.29 20.25
C GLN A 73 -16.79 -25.90 20.91
N TYR A 74 -17.49 -24.90 20.38
CA TYR A 74 -17.46 -23.53 20.88
C TYR A 74 -18.87 -22.97 21.07
N LEU A 75 -19.27 -22.76 22.33
CA LEU A 75 -20.54 -22.13 22.70
C LEU A 75 -20.29 -20.69 23.18
N ASP A 76 -20.84 -19.73 22.43
CA ASP A 76 -20.80 -18.31 22.79
C ASP A 76 -21.95 -18.00 23.77
N LEU A 77 -21.63 -17.88 25.06
CA LEU A 77 -22.63 -17.71 26.13
C LEU A 77 -23.34 -16.36 26.05
N ASP A 78 -22.66 -15.30 25.62
CA ASP A 78 -23.25 -13.97 25.50
C ASP A 78 -24.27 -13.96 24.35
N LEU A 79 -23.92 -14.59 23.22
CA LEU A 79 -24.84 -14.77 22.09
C LEU A 79 -26.03 -15.67 22.46
N LEU A 80 -25.80 -16.73 23.24
CA LEU A 80 -26.88 -17.60 23.73
C LEU A 80 -27.83 -16.83 24.64
N ASP A 81 -27.31 -15.98 25.53
CA ASP A 81 -28.13 -15.13 26.40
C ASP A 81 -28.92 -14.10 25.59
N GLU A 82 -28.28 -13.47 24.59
CA GLU A 82 -28.95 -12.55 23.65
C GLU A 82 -30.09 -13.25 22.88
N GLN A 83 -29.82 -14.41 22.27
CA GLN A 83 -30.85 -15.17 21.55
C GLN A 83 -31.96 -15.67 22.48
N ALA A 84 -31.65 -16.03 23.73
CA ALA A 84 -32.65 -16.43 24.70
C ALA A 84 -33.51 -15.24 25.18
N ARG A 85 -32.93 -14.04 25.32
CA ARG A 85 -33.68 -12.79 25.57
C ARG A 85 -34.60 -12.45 24.40
N ASP A 86 -34.09 -12.51 23.17
CA ASP A 86 -34.84 -12.13 21.95
C ASP A 86 -35.96 -13.13 21.61
N VAL A 87 -35.66 -14.44 21.63
CA VAL A 87 -36.62 -15.48 21.23
C VAL A 87 -37.55 -15.90 22.36
N LEU A 88 -37.02 -16.09 23.57
CA LEU A 88 -37.79 -16.62 24.70
C LEU A 88 -38.32 -15.51 25.62
N GLY A 89 -37.95 -14.24 25.38
CA GLY A 89 -38.27 -13.15 26.30
C GLY A 89 -37.65 -13.35 27.69
N MET A 90 -36.53 -14.09 27.76
CA MET A 90 -35.89 -14.39 29.03
C MET A 90 -35.38 -13.10 29.67
N ILE A 91 -35.86 -12.77 30.87
CA ILE A 91 -35.41 -11.63 31.67
C ILE A 91 -35.18 -12.13 33.09
N ARG A 92 -34.05 -11.74 33.70
CA ARG A 92 -33.83 -12.06 35.11
C ARG A 92 -34.73 -11.22 36.01
N ALA A 93 -35.13 -11.77 37.14
CA ALA A 93 -36.08 -11.13 38.06
C ALA A 93 -35.60 -9.76 38.62
N ASP A 94 -34.31 -9.44 38.47
CA ASP A 94 -33.63 -8.23 38.90
C ASP A 94 -33.30 -7.24 37.76
N GLU A 95 -33.66 -7.52 36.51
CA GLU A 95 -33.36 -6.66 35.35
C GLU A 95 -34.57 -5.77 34.95
N ILE A 96 -34.31 -4.48 34.64
CA ILE A 96 -35.32 -3.50 34.18
C ILE A 96 -35.02 -3.12 32.72
N VAL A 97 -36.00 -3.29 31.82
CA VAL A 97 -35.89 -2.87 30.40
C VAL A 97 -36.08 -1.36 30.29
N ILE A 98 -35.06 -0.64 29.84
CA ILE A 98 -35.14 0.78 29.50
C ILE A 98 -35.36 0.89 27.99
N ARG A 99 -36.46 1.53 27.60
CA ARG A 99 -36.87 1.76 26.20
C ARG A 99 -36.28 3.05 25.64
#